data_AF-A0A5K0YVH2-F1
#
_entry.id   AF-A0A5K0YVH2-F1
#
_cell.length_a   1.000
_cell.length_b   1.000
_cell.length_c   1.000
_cell.angle_alpha   90.00
_cell.angle_beta   90.00
_cell.angle_gamma   90.00
#
_symmetry.space_group_name_H-M   'P 1'
#
loop_
_entity.id
_entity.type
_entity.pdbx_description
1 polymer ?
#
loop_
_entity_poly.entity_id
_entity_poly.type
_entity_poly.pdbx_seq_one_letter_code
_entity_poly.pdbx_strand_id
1 'polypeptide(L)' 'VRCTYPGLCNENGVTVVATDHGHGDHTDFILSGRSFSNLALPNMAEELMAYGVVDIEFKR' A
#
# COMPACT_ATOMS: atom_id res chain seq x y z
N VAL A 1 5.92 4.97 -2.13
CA VAL A 1 5.28 3.67 -2.43
C VAL A 1 3.91 3.96 -3.02
N ARG A 2 3.56 3.37 -4.16
CA ARG A 2 2.27 3.56 -4.83
C ARG A 2 1.74 2.18 -5.24
N CYS A 3 0.45 1.91 -5.07
CA CYS A 3 -0.15 0.67 -5.58
C CYS A 3 -0.67 0.85 -7.00
N THR A 4 -0.70 -0.24 -7.77
CA THR A 4 -0.89 -0.19 -9.23
C THR A 4 -2.32 -0.50 -9.68
N TYR A 5 -3.25 -0.75 -8.76
CA TYR A 5 -4.65 -1.09 -9.07
C TYR A 5 -5.49 0.17 -9.31
N PRO A 6 -5.86 0.54 -10.56
CA PRO A 6 -6.40 1.88 -10.85
C PRO A 6 -7.78 2.16 -10.26
N GLY A 7 -8.59 1.10 -10.02
CA GLY A 7 -9.92 1.24 -9.43
C GLY A 7 -9.94 1.46 -7.91
N LEU A 8 -8.79 1.28 -7.25
CA LEU A 8 -8.67 1.31 -5.79
C LEU A 8 -7.56 2.24 -5.33
N CYS A 9 -6.47 2.34 -6.09
CA CYS A 9 -5.26 3.06 -5.74
C CYS A 9 -5.27 4.48 -6.28
N ASN A 10 -4.87 5.44 -5.45
CA ASN A 10 -4.55 6.77 -5.91
C ASN A 10 -3.16 6.81 -6.58
N GLU A 11 -2.96 7.79 -7.46
CA GLU A 11 -1.69 7.92 -8.20
C GLU A 11 -0.57 8.60 -7.40
N ASN A 12 -0.88 9.22 -6.27
CA ASN A 12 0.07 9.96 -5.46
C ASN A 12 0.99 9.04 -4.66
N GLY A 13 0.46 7.87 -4.24
CA GLY A 13 1.13 6.98 -3.32
C GLY A 13 1.33 7.61 -1.95
N VAL A 14 2.23 7.02 -1.17
CA VAL A 14 2.56 7.43 0.20
C VAL A 14 4.06 7.33 0.45
N THR A 15 4.61 8.33 1.15
CA THR A 15 5.97 8.28 1.68
C THR A 15 5.97 7.51 2.98
N VAL A 16 6.85 6.53 3.10
CA VAL A 16 6.98 5.66 4.28
C VAL A 16 8.40 5.69 4.80
N VAL A 17 8.55 5.39 6.09
CA VAL A 17 9.86 5.21 6.73
C VAL A 17 9.95 3.76 7.17
N ALA A 18 11.07 3.11 6.85
CA ALA A 18 11.34 1.76 7.34
C ALA A 18 11.68 1.82 8.83
N THR A 19 10.83 1.22 9.66
CA THR A 19 10.99 1.19 11.13
C THR A 19 11.18 -0.21 11.69
N ASP A 20 10.91 -1.24 10.88
CA ASP A 20 10.95 -2.65 11.28
C ASP A 20 11.26 -3.54 10.06
N HIS A 21 11.48 -4.82 10.31
CA HIS A 21 11.70 -5.85 9.30
C HIS A 21 10.75 -7.03 9.51
N GLY A 22 10.05 -7.42 8.45
CA GLY A 22 9.28 -8.66 8.41
C GLY A 22 9.51 -9.38 7.08
N HIS A 23 9.32 -10.69 7.09
CA HIS A 23 9.48 -11.55 5.93
C HIS A 23 8.16 -12.27 5.65
N GLY A 24 7.79 -12.33 4.36
CA GLY A 24 6.63 -13.05 3.87
C GLY A 24 6.83 -13.42 2.40
N ASP A 25 6.02 -14.36 1.91
CA ASP A 25 6.13 -14.82 0.53
C ASP A 25 5.79 -13.68 -0.44
N HIS A 26 6.74 -13.38 -1.34
CA HIS A 26 6.59 -12.39 -2.42
C HIS A 26 6.09 -11.00 -1.98
N THR A 27 6.40 -10.56 -0.77
CA THR A 27 5.98 -9.26 -0.24
C THR A 27 7.18 -8.35 0.03
N ASP A 28 7.27 -7.23 -0.69
CA ASP A 28 8.36 -6.26 -0.51
C ASP A 28 8.17 -5.36 0.72
N PHE A 29 6.92 -4.95 1.00
CA PHE A 29 6.59 -4.04 2.10
C PHE A 29 5.42 -4.55 2.94
N ILE A 30 5.63 -4.62 4.25
CA ILE A 30 4.55 -4.75 5.23
C ILE A 30 4.27 -3.35 5.78
N LEU A 31 3.15 -2.77 5.36
CA LEU A 31 2.78 -1.40 5.71
C LEU A 31 1.94 -1.35 6.98
N SER A 32 2.03 -0.24 7.72
CA SER A 32 1.02 0.07 8.74
C SER A 32 -0.36 0.22 8.08
N GLY A 33 -1.44 -0.11 8.80
CA GLY A 33 -2.80 0.04 8.26
C GLY A 33 -3.11 1.47 7.79
N ARG A 34 -2.53 2.49 8.45
CA ARG A 34 -2.65 3.89 8.01
C ARG A 34 -1.95 4.14 6.67
N SER A 35 -0.72 3.65 6.52
CA SER A 35 0.02 3.81 5.26
C SER A 35 -0.65 3.05 4.11
N PHE A 36 -1.16 1.84 4.37
CA PHE A 36 -1.85 1.03 3.38
C PHE A 36 -3.17 1.68 2.92
N SER A 37 -4.00 2.14 3.86
CA SER A 37 -5.26 2.85 3.53
C SER A 37 -5.04 4.18 2.79
N ASN A 38 -3.94 4.87 3.04
CA ASN A 38 -3.57 6.09 2.32
C ASN A 38 -3.18 5.86 0.85
N LEU A 39 -2.99 4.61 0.43
CA LEU A 39 -2.81 4.29 -0.98
C LEU A 39 -4.15 4.31 -1.74
N ALA A 40 -5.29 4.31 -1.04
CA ALA A 40 -6.59 4.21 -1.67
C ALA A 40 -7.08 5.53 -2.31
N LEU A 41 -7.96 5.41 -3.29
CA LEU A 41 -8.83 6.49 -3.74
C LEU A 41 -9.77 6.96 -2.62
N PRO A 42 -10.33 8.18 -2.69
CA PRO A 42 -11.35 8.63 -1.76
C PRO A 42 -12.49 7.60 -1.64
N ASN A 43 -12.84 7.24 -0.41
CA ASN A 43 -13.86 6.24 -0.05
C ASN A 43 -13.55 4.77 -0.44
N MET A 44 -12.35 4.45 -0.95
CA MET A 44 -11.94 3.08 -1.29
C MET A 44 -11.03 2.41 -0.25
N ALA A 45 -10.79 3.07 0.88
CA ALA A 45 -9.85 2.58 1.90
C ALA A 45 -10.26 1.22 2.49
N GLU A 46 -11.55 1.04 2.80
CA GLU A 46 -12.07 -0.22 3.35
C GLU A 46 -11.96 -1.36 2.34
N GLU A 47 -12.30 -1.10 1.07
CA GLU A 47 -12.18 -2.08 -0.01
C GLU A 47 -10.72 -2.44 -0.25
N LEU A 48 -9.82 -1.47 -0.34
CA LEU A 48 -8.38 -1.73 -0.48
C LEU A 48 -7.85 -2.56 0.70
N MET A 49 -8.23 -2.22 1.94
CA MET A 49 -7.83 -2.98 3.14
C MET A 49 -8.31 -4.43 3.10
N ALA A 50 -9.50 -4.69 2.53
CA ALA A 50 -10.04 -6.04 2.40
C ALA A 50 -9.25 -6.92 1.41
N TYR A 51 -8.56 -6.33 0.42
CA TYR A 51 -7.65 -7.08 -0.47
C TYR A 51 -6.44 -7.64 0.28
N GLY A 52 -5.96 -6.93 1.32
CA GLY A 52 -4.82 -7.32 2.15
C GLY A 52 -3.45 -7.20 1.48
N VAL A 53 -3.32 -7.60 0.21
CA VAL A 53 -2.08 -7.55 -0.58
C VAL A 53 -2.38 -6.92 -1.94
N VAL A 54 -1.50 -6.01 -2.38
CA VAL A 54 -1.59 -5.36 -3.70
C VAL A 54 -0.19 -5.18 -4.29
N ASP A 55 -0.12 -5.18 -5.61
CA ASP A 55 1.10 -4.83 -6.33
C ASP A 55 1.42 -3.35 -6.14
N ILE A 56 2.72 -3.08 -6.00
CA ILE A 56 3.24 -1.74 -5.76
C ILE A 56 4.41 -1.41 -6.67
N GLU A 57 4.62 -0.12 -6.84
CA GLU A 57 5.88 0.44 -7.28
C GLU A 57 6.42 1.40 -6.22
N PHE A 58 7.74 1.48 -6.12
CA PHE A 58 8.37 2.37 -5.17
C PHE A 58 9.68 2.94 -5.70
N LYS A 59 10.04 4.08 -5.14
CA LYS A 59 11.32 4.75 -5.33
C LYS A 59 11.81 5.18 -3.95
N ARG A 60 13.12 5.01 -3.72
CA ARG A 60 13.79 5.49 -2.51
C ARG A 60 14.17 6.96 -2.65
#